data_AF-A0A960K8M3-F1
#
_entry.id   AF-A0A960K8M3-F1
#
_cell.length_a   1.000
_cell.length_b   1.000
_cell.length_c   1.000
_cell.angle_alpha   90.00
_cell.angle_beta   90.00
_cell.angle_gamma   90.00
#
_symmetry.space_group_name_H-M   'P 1'
#
loop_
_entity.id
_entity.type
_entity.pdbx_description
1 polymer ?
#
loop_
_entity_poly.entity_id
_entity_poly.type
_entity_poly.pdbx_seq_one_letter_code
_entity_poly.pdbx_strand_id
1 'polypeptide(L)'
;RKLDRTLSLGLLGLFILGIGLPLYWLAEPGRQEGASERISDEFIKRGAAMFDTTENGGYNCAFCHGTDGVGGVTPYTITDAEGRFVKQVDWKGPALNTVFLRYSRDEVRYILEYGRPFSPMPAWGAKGGGPLTEQKLQELMDYITTFQITPEESQQQVTEQLATMMQKKDPTCVAARVEAAKVGLSAEELDTFNPDEDANTASCPNLYQSEGEALFNMGYDDGFAGGAYSCGRCHTKGWSYGEKEADGGGAFGPPLTNVLSQFPGSSLGLTQQVDFVCTGSEQGLRYGQNGQGTGRMPGYCVTPAYKINAENGEVGIDPVDSGTAEDGAMMTQEQVRAIVEYERSLARD
;
A
#
# COMPACT_ATOMS: atom_id res chain seq x y z
N ARG A 1 -5.83 59.83 -50.63
CA ARG A 1 -6.23 60.12 -49.22
C ARG A 1 -7.02 59.00 -48.54
N LYS A 2 -8.21 58.58 -49.00
CA LYS A 2 -8.90 57.41 -48.41
C LYS A 2 -8.12 56.11 -48.64
N LEU A 3 -7.69 55.86 -49.87
CA LEU A 3 -6.91 54.68 -50.25
C LEU A 3 -5.59 54.56 -49.47
N ASP A 4 -4.81 55.65 -49.39
CA ASP A 4 -3.54 55.65 -48.63
C ASP A 4 -3.75 55.36 -47.15
N ARG A 5 -4.80 55.91 -46.52
CA ARG A 5 -5.14 55.61 -45.13
C ARG A 5 -5.48 54.14 -44.92
N THR A 6 -6.26 53.55 -45.82
CA THR A 6 -6.63 52.13 -45.74
C THR A 6 -5.41 51.22 -45.96
N LEU A 7 -4.52 51.57 -46.88
CA LEU A 7 -3.27 50.84 -47.12
C LEU A 7 -2.30 50.93 -45.92
N SER A 8 -2.14 52.12 -45.32
CA SER A 8 -1.31 52.28 -44.12
C SER A 8 -1.86 51.49 -42.92
N LEU A 9 -3.19 51.43 -42.74
CA LEU A 9 -3.81 50.60 -41.71
C LEU A 9 -3.61 49.10 -41.98
N GLY A 10 -3.71 48.68 -43.24
CA GLY A 10 -3.42 47.30 -43.63
C GLY A 10 -1.96 46.89 -43.38
N LEU A 11 -1.01 47.78 -43.69
CA LEU A 11 0.41 47.55 -43.44
C LEU A 11 0.72 47.49 -41.93
N LEU A 12 0.10 48.37 -41.13
CA LEU A 12 0.21 48.33 -39.67
C LEU A 12 -0.34 47.01 -39.10
N GLY A 13 -1.49 46.55 -39.59
CA GLY A 13 -2.07 45.27 -39.20
C GLY A 13 -1.15 44.09 -39.55
N LEU A 14 -0.57 44.08 -40.75
CA LEU A 14 0.42 43.08 -41.16
C LEU A 14 1.69 43.12 -40.31
N PHE A 15 2.15 44.29 -39.88
CA PHE A 15 3.30 44.42 -39.00
C PHE A 15 2.99 43.89 -37.59
N ILE A 16 1.83 44.25 -37.04
CA ILE A 16 1.35 43.76 -35.74
C ILE A 16 1.21 42.23 -35.78
N LEU A 17 0.64 41.66 -36.83
CA LEU A 17 0.51 40.21 -36.94
C LEU A 17 1.87 39.55 -37.21
N GLY A 18 2.64 40.07 -38.15
CA GLY A 18 3.92 39.50 -38.60
C GLY A 18 5.03 39.51 -37.55
N ILE A 19 4.97 40.41 -36.56
CA ILE A 19 5.93 40.46 -35.44
C ILE A 19 5.25 40.05 -34.12
N GLY A 20 4.02 40.48 -33.89
CA GLY A 20 3.30 40.21 -32.65
C GLY A 20 2.95 38.72 -32.47
N LEU A 21 2.55 38.00 -33.53
CA LEU A 21 2.30 36.54 -33.40
C LEU A 21 3.60 35.77 -33.09
N PRO A 22 4.73 35.98 -33.79
CA PRO A 22 5.98 35.33 -33.41
C PRO A 22 6.45 35.65 -31.99
N LEU A 23 6.32 36.91 -31.54
CA LEU A 23 6.65 37.28 -30.16
C LEU A 23 5.72 36.64 -29.13
N TYR A 24 4.41 36.57 -29.41
CA TYR A 24 3.44 35.86 -28.58
C TYR A 24 3.76 34.36 -28.52
N TRP A 25 4.11 33.76 -29.66
CA TRP A 25 4.47 32.35 -29.76
C TRP A 25 5.77 32.01 -29.02
N LEU A 26 6.74 32.94 -28.94
CA LEU A 26 7.95 32.76 -28.12
C LEU A 26 7.64 32.65 -26.62
N ALA A 27 6.56 33.28 -26.14
CA ALA A 27 6.10 33.18 -24.77
C ALA A 27 5.15 31.99 -24.52
N GLU A 28 4.76 31.27 -25.59
CA GLU A 28 3.83 30.14 -25.52
C GLU A 28 4.33 28.99 -24.65
N PRO A 29 5.61 28.57 -24.68
CA PRO A 29 6.10 27.49 -23.81
C PRO A 29 5.87 27.77 -22.32
N GLY A 30 6.21 28.96 -21.83
CA GLY A 30 5.99 29.33 -20.43
C GLY A 30 4.50 29.46 -20.06
N ARG A 31 3.65 29.83 -21.02
CA ARG A 31 2.18 29.85 -20.82
C ARG A 31 1.59 28.45 -20.71
N GLN A 32 2.12 27.49 -21.48
CA GLN A 32 1.71 26.08 -21.41
C GLN A 32 2.18 25.44 -20.11
N GLU A 33 3.42 25.71 -19.69
CA GLU A 33 3.98 25.25 -18.40
C GLU A 33 3.16 25.78 -17.21
N GLY A 34 2.94 27.09 -17.12
CA GLY A 34 2.14 27.67 -16.04
C GLY A 34 0.65 27.27 -16.08
N ALA A 35 0.12 26.89 -17.26
CA ALA A 35 -1.21 26.29 -17.35
C ALA A 35 -1.22 24.85 -16.80
N SER A 36 -0.19 24.06 -17.08
CA SER A 36 -0.03 22.70 -16.56
C SER A 36 0.13 22.69 -15.04
N GLU A 37 0.99 23.55 -14.49
CA GLU A 37 1.18 23.70 -13.04
C GLU A 37 -0.14 24.06 -12.34
N ARG A 38 -0.84 25.09 -12.83
CA ARG A 38 -2.12 25.51 -12.24
C ARG A 38 -3.20 24.42 -12.32
N ILE A 39 -3.23 23.64 -13.40
CA ILE A 39 -4.17 22.51 -13.52
C ILE A 39 -3.81 21.44 -12.49
N SER A 40 -2.53 21.11 -12.33
CA SER A 40 -2.05 20.16 -11.32
C SER A 40 -2.41 20.62 -9.91
N ASP A 41 -2.17 21.89 -9.57
CA ASP A 41 -2.50 22.46 -8.26
C ASP A 41 -3.99 22.39 -7.95
N GLU A 42 -4.84 22.71 -8.94
CA GLU A 42 -6.29 22.60 -8.80
C GLU A 42 -6.75 21.14 -8.63
N PHE A 43 -6.10 20.19 -9.31
CA PHE A 43 -6.42 18.77 -9.19
C PHE A 43 -6.05 18.25 -7.80
N ILE A 44 -4.85 18.57 -7.32
CA ILE A 44 -4.38 18.25 -5.96
C ILE A 44 -5.33 18.85 -4.92
N LYS A 45 -5.70 20.13 -5.08
CA LYS A 45 -6.61 20.81 -4.14
C LYS A 45 -7.99 20.16 -4.08
N ARG A 46 -8.56 19.77 -5.22
CA ARG A 46 -9.84 19.06 -5.27
C ARG A 46 -9.72 17.66 -4.70
N GLY A 47 -8.63 16.96 -5.01
CA GLY A 47 -8.30 15.67 -4.42
C GLY A 47 -8.22 15.72 -2.90
N ALA A 48 -7.55 16.72 -2.34
CA ALA A 48 -7.45 16.96 -0.90
C ALA A 48 -8.83 17.15 -0.26
N ALA A 49 -9.67 18.01 -0.85
CA ALA A 49 -11.02 18.25 -0.36
C ALA A 49 -11.89 16.97 -0.41
N MET A 50 -11.69 16.10 -1.42
CA MET A 50 -12.38 14.82 -1.51
C MET A 50 -11.83 13.79 -0.51
N PHE A 51 -10.53 13.79 -0.25
CA PHE A 51 -9.90 12.85 0.67
C PHE A 51 -10.31 13.09 2.13
N ASP A 52 -10.61 14.34 2.47
CA ASP A 52 -10.94 14.74 3.84
C ASP A 52 -12.16 13.98 4.43
N THR A 53 -12.31 14.08 5.73
CA THR A 53 -13.44 13.57 6.51
C THR A 53 -14.77 14.14 6.02
N THR A 54 -15.84 13.39 6.26
CA THR A 54 -17.21 13.88 6.00
C THR A 54 -17.56 15.16 6.76
N GLU A 55 -16.96 15.38 7.93
CA GLU A 55 -17.12 16.61 8.72
C GLU A 55 -16.66 17.86 7.94
N ASN A 56 -15.58 17.72 7.17
CA ASN A 56 -15.05 18.78 6.30
C ASN A 56 -15.66 18.78 4.88
N GLY A 57 -16.70 17.97 4.64
CA GLY A 57 -17.38 17.87 3.35
C GLY A 57 -16.70 16.94 2.33
N GLY A 58 -15.71 16.14 2.76
CA GLY A 58 -15.05 15.14 1.92
C GLY A 58 -15.77 13.79 1.87
N TYR A 59 -15.15 12.82 1.20
CA TYR A 59 -15.65 11.44 1.03
C TYR A 59 -15.15 10.49 2.13
N ASN A 60 -14.59 11.01 3.22
CA ASN A 60 -14.21 10.26 4.40
C ASN A 60 -13.01 9.31 4.23
N CYS A 61 -12.15 9.53 3.24
CA CYS A 61 -10.96 8.70 3.05
C CYS A 61 -10.00 8.84 4.26
N ALA A 62 -9.80 10.07 4.73
CA ALA A 62 -8.96 10.41 5.87
C ALA A 62 -9.40 9.77 7.19
N PHE A 63 -10.70 9.45 7.35
CA PHE A 63 -11.20 8.76 8.54
C PHE A 63 -10.59 7.36 8.66
N CYS A 64 -10.51 6.62 7.55
CA CYS A 64 -9.93 5.27 7.53
C CYS A 64 -8.42 5.26 7.31
N HIS A 65 -7.90 6.18 6.50
CA HIS A 65 -6.52 6.18 6.05
C HIS A 65 -5.63 7.21 6.74
N GLY A 66 -6.16 7.98 7.70
CA GLY A 66 -5.47 9.09 8.36
C GLY A 66 -5.39 10.32 7.46
N THR A 67 -5.31 11.51 8.06
CA THR A 67 -5.24 12.80 7.34
C THR A 67 -4.03 12.88 6.40
N ASP A 68 -2.90 12.33 6.84
CA ASP A 68 -1.65 12.31 6.05
C ASP A 68 -1.45 10.97 5.33
N GLY A 69 -2.51 10.16 5.20
CA GLY A 69 -2.42 8.85 4.54
C GLY A 69 -1.55 7.83 5.29
N VAL A 70 -1.34 8.00 6.60
CA VAL A 70 -0.47 7.12 7.42
C VAL A 70 -1.20 5.87 7.97
N GLY A 71 -2.48 5.70 7.64
CA GLY A 71 -3.34 4.65 8.15
C GLY A 71 -4.15 5.11 9.37
N GLY A 72 -5.13 4.29 9.75
CA GLY A 72 -6.04 4.61 10.85
C GLY A 72 -6.73 3.36 11.40
N VAL A 73 -7.43 3.51 12.51
CA VAL A 73 -8.27 2.46 13.09
C VAL A 73 -9.68 2.99 13.22
N THR A 74 -10.64 2.27 12.65
CA THR A 74 -12.03 2.71 12.56
C THR A 74 -13.00 1.59 12.90
N PRO A 75 -14.11 1.87 13.59
CA PRO A 75 -15.13 0.86 13.86
C PRO A 75 -15.77 0.35 12.55
N TYR A 76 -15.92 -0.97 12.45
CA TYR A 76 -16.58 -1.62 11.32
C TYR A 76 -17.52 -2.73 11.79
N THR A 77 -18.63 -2.90 11.08
CA THR A 77 -19.59 -3.97 11.34
C THR A 77 -19.35 -5.12 10.38
N ILE A 78 -18.97 -6.27 10.92
CA ILE A 78 -18.86 -7.51 10.16
C ILE A 78 -20.26 -8.10 10.00
N THR A 79 -20.57 -8.48 8.76
CA THR A 79 -21.81 -9.17 8.41
C THR A 79 -21.51 -10.54 7.80
N ASP A 80 -22.48 -11.45 7.85
CA ASP A 80 -22.39 -12.74 7.16
C ASP A 80 -22.78 -12.64 5.67
N ALA A 81 -22.79 -13.78 4.97
CA ALA A 81 -23.11 -13.83 3.54
C ALA A 81 -24.53 -13.35 3.20
N GLU A 82 -25.44 -13.36 4.18
CA GLU A 82 -26.81 -12.85 4.04
C GLU A 82 -26.95 -11.38 4.51
N GLY A 83 -25.85 -10.73 4.86
CA GLY A 83 -25.83 -9.34 5.35
C GLY A 83 -26.31 -9.19 6.79
N ARG A 84 -26.42 -10.27 7.56
CA ARG A 84 -26.83 -10.22 8.97
C ARG A 84 -25.65 -9.81 9.83
N PHE A 85 -25.93 -9.01 10.87
CA PHE A 85 -24.93 -8.59 11.85
C PHE A 85 -24.26 -9.80 12.50
N VAL A 86 -22.91 -9.80 12.51
CA VAL A 86 -22.10 -10.76 13.26
C VAL A 86 -21.52 -10.08 14.49
N LYS A 87 -20.77 -9.00 14.30
CA LYS A 87 -20.11 -8.24 15.38
C LYS A 87 -19.58 -6.89 14.89
N GLN A 88 -19.20 -6.05 15.85
CA GLN A 88 -18.43 -4.83 15.61
C GLN A 88 -16.96 -5.06 15.94
N VAL A 89 -16.07 -4.52 15.12
CA VAL A 89 -14.62 -4.64 15.28
C VAL A 89 -13.93 -3.31 15.01
N ASP A 90 -12.69 -3.16 15.48
CA ASP A 90 -11.83 -2.04 15.12
C ASP A 90 -10.97 -2.44 13.91
N TRP A 91 -11.35 -1.92 12.74
CA TRP A 91 -10.68 -2.19 11.48
C TRP A 91 -9.49 -1.25 11.26
N LYS A 92 -8.32 -1.83 11.00
CA LYS A 92 -7.10 -1.10 10.68
C LYS A 92 -7.07 -0.77 9.19
N GLY A 93 -7.31 0.49 8.84
CA GLY A 93 -7.14 1.05 7.50
C GLY A 93 -5.64 1.22 7.17
N PRO A 94 -5.17 0.73 6.03
CA PRO A 94 -3.75 0.75 5.69
C PRO A 94 -3.26 2.16 5.35
N ALA A 95 -1.98 2.40 5.61
CA ALA A 95 -1.30 3.57 5.10
C ALA A 95 -1.33 3.61 3.56
N LEU A 96 -1.60 4.81 3.05
CA LEU A 96 -1.62 5.14 1.63
C LEU A 96 -0.34 5.86 1.19
N ASN A 97 0.48 6.38 2.10
CA ASN A 97 1.78 7.02 1.79
C ASN A 97 2.82 6.08 1.15
N THR A 98 2.51 4.79 1.02
CA THR A 98 3.33 3.77 0.33
C THR A 98 2.56 3.09 -0.80
N VAL A 99 1.33 3.51 -1.10
CA VAL A 99 0.45 2.79 -2.01
C VAL A 99 1.05 2.67 -3.41
N PHE A 100 1.71 3.73 -3.89
CA PHE A 100 2.32 3.75 -5.22
C PHE A 100 3.71 3.08 -5.28
N LEU A 101 4.23 2.58 -4.15
CA LEU A 101 5.42 1.72 -4.12
C LEU A 101 5.10 0.25 -4.39
N ARG A 102 3.82 -0.10 -4.50
CA ARG A 102 3.36 -1.50 -4.66
C ARG A 102 2.18 -1.68 -5.61
N TYR A 103 1.53 -0.59 -5.98
CA TYR A 103 0.45 -0.56 -6.96
C TYR A 103 0.74 0.52 -8.01
N SER A 104 0.46 0.21 -9.26
CA SER A 104 0.34 1.19 -10.33
C SER A 104 -0.88 2.10 -10.10
N ARG A 105 -0.89 3.26 -10.78
CA ARG A 105 -2.05 4.17 -10.74
C ARG A 105 -3.33 3.51 -11.26
N ASP A 106 -3.23 2.60 -12.22
CA ASP A 106 -4.40 1.90 -12.76
C ASP A 106 -4.96 0.88 -11.76
N GLU A 107 -4.10 0.19 -11.01
CA GLU A 107 -4.54 -0.69 -9.92
C GLU A 107 -5.18 0.08 -8.77
N VAL A 108 -4.61 1.22 -8.38
CA VAL A 108 -5.22 2.12 -7.39
C VAL A 108 -6.56 2.64 -7.91
N ARG A 109 -6.66 3.05 -9.17
CA ARG A 109 -7.91 3.45 -9.79
C ARG A 109 -8.94 2.32 -9.74
N TYR A 110 -8.55 1.07 -10.02
CA TYR A 110 -9.44 -0.08 -9.93
C TYR A 110 -9.97 -0.28 -8.51
N ILE A 111 -9.11 -0.16 -7.49
CA ILE A 111 -9.51 -0.26 -6.08
C ILE A 111 -10.48 0.86 -5.70
N LEU A 112 -10.24 2.09 -6.15
CA LEU A 112 -11.15 3.21 -5.90
C LEU A 112 -12.47 3.05 -6.66
N GLU A 113 -12.42 2.52 -7.88
CA GLU A 113 -13.60 2.34 -8.73
C GLU A 113 -14.55 1.30 -8.15
N TYR A 114 -14.03 0.13 -7.72
CA TYR A 114 -14.85 -1.03 -7.34
C TYR A 114 -14.80 -1.38 -5.85
N GLY A 115 -13.96 -0.71 -5.07
CA GLY A 115 -13.79 -1.00 -3.65
C GLY A 115 -13.17 -2.38 -3.38
N ARG A 116 -13.29 -2.82 -2.13
CA ARG A 116 -12.89 -4.16 -1.67
C ARG A 116 -14.03 -4.76 -0.84
N PRO A 117 -14.92 -5.59 -1.45
CA PRO A 117 -16.17 -6.02 -0.84
C PRO A 117 -16.09 -6.73 0.53
N PHE A 118 -14.94 -7.27 0.91
CA PHE A 118 -14.72 -7.93 2.20
C PHE A 118 -14.26 -6.97 3.31
N SER A 119 -13.99 -5.71 2.97
CA SER A 119 -13.44 -4.70 3.87
C SER A 119 -14.37 -3.47 3.94
N PRO A 120 -14.10 -2.52 4.86
CA PRO A 120 -14.84 -1.26 4.94
C PRO A 120 -14.63 -0.31 3.75
N MET A 121 -13.87 -0.70 2.71
CA MET A 121 -13.57 0.14 1.56
C MET A 121 -14.62 -0.05 0.45
N PRO A 122 -15.63 0.84 0.32
CA PRO A 122 -16.66 0.70 -0.70
C PRO A 122 -16.11 1.08 -2.08
N ALA A 123 -16.94 0.85 -3.11
CA ALA A 123 -16.74 1.46 -4.41
C ALA A 123 -16.97 2.97 -4.33
N TRP A 124 -16.01 3.76 -4.81
CA TRP A 124 -16.12 5.21 -4.92
C TRP A 124 -16.37 5.66 -6.35
N GLY A 125 -15.88 4.91 -7.34
CA GLY A 125 -16.10 5.23 -8.75
C GLY A 125 -17.50 4.88 -9.25
N ALA A 126 -17.99 5.67 -10.20
CA ALA A 126 -19.34 5.56 -10.76
C ALA A 126 -19.62 4.20 -11.40
N LYS A 127 -18.64 3.53 -12.00
CA LYS A 127 -18.80 2.20 -12.61
C LYS A 127 -18.97 1.11 -11.56
N GLY A 128 -18.37 1.27 -10.38
CA GLY A 128 -18.59 0.40 -9.23
C GLY A 128 -19.82 0.78 -8.40
N GLY A 129 -20.56 1.82 -8.79
CA GLY A 129 -21.76 2.30 -8.09
C GLY A 129 -21.51 3.40 -7.05
N GLY A 130 -20.28 3.93 -6.98
CA GLY A 130 -19.91 5.06 -6.13
C GLY A 130 -20.20 6.44 -6.75
N PRO A 131 -19.94 7.54 -6.01
CA PRO A 131 -20.31 8.89 -6.41
C PRO A 131 -19.28 9.63 -7.29
N LEU A 132 -18.09 9.07 -7.52
CA LEU A 132 -16.96 9.74 -8.16
C LEU A 132 -16.87 9.41 -9.66
N THR A 133 -16.61 10.42 -10.48
CA THR A 133 -16.28 10.23 -11.90
C THR A 133 -14.81 9.83 -12.06
N GLU A 134 -14.43 9.33 -13.24
CA GLU A 134 -13.04 8.99 -13.55
C GLU A 134 -12.08 10.18 -13.30
N GLN A 135 -12.49 11.40 -13.65
CA GLN A 135 -11.71 12.61 -13.39
C GLN A 135 -11.52 12.86 -11.88
N LYS A 136 -12.57 12.69 -11.08
CA LYS A 136 -12.46 12.85 -9.62
C LYS A 136 -11.57 11.80 -8.99
N LEU A 137 -11.60 10.56 -9.50
CA LEU A 137 -10.66 9.53 -9.08
C LEU A 137 -9.21 9.90 -9.42
N GLN A 138 -8.98 10.51 -10.58
CA GLN A 138 -7.68 11.04 -10.95
C GLN A 138 -7.22 12.16 -10.00
N GLU A 139 -8.06 13.15 -9.74
CA GLU A 139 -7.78 14.25 -8.78
C GLU A 139 -7.45 13.69 -7.38
N LEU A 140 -8.17 12.66 -6.91
CA LEU A 140 -7.90 12.00 -5.63
C LEU A 140 -6.52 11.30 -5.63
N MET A 141 -6.18 10.57 -6.69
CA MET A 141 -4.88 9.93 -6.82
C MET A 141 -3.73 10.95 -6.95
N ASP A 142 -3.96 12.09 -7.61
CA ASP A 142 -2.98 13.18 -7.69
C ASP A 142 -2.69 13.76 -6.31
N TYR A 143 -3.71 13.92 -5.46
CA TYR A 143 -3.50 14.28 -4.06
C TYR A 143 -2.76 13.20 -3.27
N ILE A 144 -3.10 11.90 -3.43
CA ILE A 144 -2.41 10.80 -2.75
C ILE A 144 -0.91 10.76 -3.10
N THR A 145 -0.55 11.16 -4.31
CA THR A 145 0.86 11.26 -4.73
C THR A 145 1.65 12.27 -3.89
N THR A 146 1.01 13.32 -3.36
CA THR A 146 1.70 14.41 -2.66
C THR A 146 2.29 14.02 -1.30
N PHE A 147 1.81 12.93 -0.69
CA PHE A 147 2.29 12.45 0.61
C PHE A 147 2.95 11.07 0.51
N GLN A 148 3.31 10.60 -0.68
CA GLN A 148 4.09 9.36 -0.81
C GLN A 148 5.49 9.55 -0.22
N ILE A 149 5.99 8.50 0.44
CA ILE A 149 7.38 8.39 0.85
C ILE A 149 8.22 7.74 -0.26
N THR A 150 9.53 7.94 -0.22
CA THR A 150 10.44 7.31 -1.20
C THR A 150 10.64 5.82 -0.90
N PRO A 151 11.10 5.01 -1.88
CA PRO A 151 11.53 3.65 -1.63
C PRO A 151 12.53 3.52 -0.47
N GLU A 152 13.53 4.41 -0.40
CA GLU A 152 14.55 4.39 0.65
C GLU A 152 13.94 4.64 2.04
N GLU A 153 13.05 5.63 2.16
CA GLU A 153 12.32 5.91 3.40
C GLU A 153 11.45 4.72 3.81
N SER A 154 10.76 4.08 2.86
CA SER A 154 9.95 2.89 3.13
C SER A 154 10.78 1.72 3.63
N GLN A 155 11.89 1.41 2.97
CA GLN A 155 12.79 0.31 3.34
C GLN A 155 13.46 0.57 4.70
N GLN A 156 13.79 1.82 5.00
CA GLN A 156 14.28 2.21 6.32
C GLN A 156 13.22 1.95 7.39
N GLN A 157 11.97 2.37 7.18
CA GLN A 157 10.89 2.12 8.13
C GLN A 157 10.66 0.62 8.35
N VAL A 158 10.72 -0.21 7.30
CA VAL A 158 10.64 -1.68 7.43
C VAL A 158 11.78 -2.24 8.29
N THR A 159 13.00 -1.75 8.09
CA THR A 159 14.20 -2.20 8.82
C THR A 159 14.11 -1.85 10.31
N GLU A 160 13.75 -0.61 10.63
CA GLU A 160 13.59 -0.13 12.01
C GLU A 160 12.45 -0.85 12.73
N GLN A 161 11.32 -1.05 12.03
CA GLN A 161 10.18 -1.76 12.56
C GLN A 161 10.51 -3.24 12.79
N LEU A 162 11.20 -3.90 11.86
CA LEU A 162 11.64 -5.28 12.02
C LEU A 162 12.55 -5.42 13.24
N ALA A 163 13.53 -4.53 13.42
CA ALA A 163 14.41 -4.53 14.58
C ALA A 163 13.63 -4.42 15.91
N THR A 164 12.55 -3.62 15.93
CA THR A 164 11.64 -3.49 17.07
C THR A 164 10.85 -4.78 17.31
N MET A 165 10.28 -5.36 16.26
CA MET A 165 9.48 -6.58 16.35
C MET A 165 10.30 -7.78 16.82
N MET A 166 11.54 -7.91 16.37
CA MET A 166 12.44 -9.02 16.75
C MET A 166 12.86 -8.97 18.23
N GLN A 167 12.72 -7.82 18.90
CA GLN A 167 12.97 -7.68 20.33
C GLN A 167 11.73 -7.93 21.19
N LYS A 168 10.54 -7.93 20.58
CA LYS A 168 9.28 -8.09 21.30
C LYS A 168 9.16 -9.51 21.86
N LYS A 169 8.82 -9.59 23.15
CA LYS A 169 8.62 -10.86 23.86
C LYS A 169 7.18 -11.35 23.76
N ASP A 170 6.99 -12.66 23.87
CA ASP A 170 5.68 -13.28 23.93
C ASP A 170 4.84 -12.66 25.07
N PRO A 171 3.73 -11.98 24.77
CA PRO A 171 2.94 -11.26 25.77
C PRO A 171 2.27 -12.20 26.78
N THR A 172 1.98 -13.45 26.39
CA THR A 172 1.42 -14.46 27.30
C THR A 172 2.46 -14.88 28.33
N CYS A 173 3.70 -15.11 27.89
CA CYS A 173 4.81 -15.39 28.80
C CYS A 173 5.08 -14.20 29.73
N VAL A 174 5.15 -12.99 29.16
CA VAL A 174 5.39 -11.75 29.93
C VAL A 174 4.30 -11.56 30.98
N ALA A 175 3.03 -11.66 30.61
CA ALA A 175 1.92 -11.53 31.55
C ALA A 175 1.99 -12.59 32.66
N ALA A 176 2.23 -13.85 32.32
CA ALA A 176 2.35 -14.92 33.30
C ALA A 176 3.51 -14.69 34.29
N ARG A 177 4.66 -14.20 33.80
CA ARG A 177 5.82 -13.86 34.62
C ARG A 177 5.55 -12.68 35.55
N VAL A 178 4.94 -11.62 35.01
CA VAL A 178 4.59 -10.41 35.76
C VAL A 178 3.60 -10.75 36.88
N GLU A 179 2.55 -11.51 36.58
CA GLU A 179 1.57 -11.91 37.59
C GLU A 179 2.21 -12.80 38.66
N ALA A 180 3.08 -13.73 38.27
CA ALA A 180 3.82 -14.55 39.23
C ALA A 180 4.76 -13.72 40.13
N ALA A 181 5.42 -12.70 39.59
CA ALA A 181 6.34 -11.84 40.33
C ALA A 181 5.62 -10.90 41.32
N LYS A 182 4.36 -10.55 41.05
CA LYS A 182 3.52 -9.78 41.96
C LYS A 182 3.00 -10.59 43.16
N VAL A 183 3.02 -11.92 43.09
CA VAL A 183 2.47 -12.77 44.17
C VAL A 183 3.29 -12.59 45.44
N GLY A 184 2.63 -12.12 46.50
CA GLY A 184 3.25 -11.96 47.83
C GLY A 184 3.91 -10.61 48.06
N LEU A 185 3.87 -9.70 47.08
CA LEU A 185 4.29 -8.31 47.29
C LEU A 185 3.28 -7.55 48.15
N SER A 186 3.81 -6.71 49.04
CA SER A 186 3.04 -5.71 49.80
C SER A 186 2.53 -4.58 48.89
N ALA A 187 1.65 -3.75 49.43
CA ALA A 187 1.14 -2.58 48.70
C ALA A 187 2.26 -1.58 48.35
N GLU A 188 3.25 -1.40 49.23
CA GLU A 188 4.41 -0.54 48.93
C GLU A 188 5.32 -1.13 47.85
N GLU A 189 5.53 -2.45 47.83
CA GLU A 189 6.37 -3.10 46.81
C GLU A 189 5.71 -3.12 45.43
N LEU A 190 4.38 -3.24 45.37
CA LEU A 190 3.62 -3.13 44.12
C LEU A 190 3.70 -1.71 43.52
N ASP A 191 3.83 -0.68 44.36
CA ASP A 191 3.96 0.72 43.90
C ASP A 191 5.31 0.97 43.20
N THR A 192 6.34 0.22 43.58
CA THR A 192 7.68 0.30 42.96
C THR A 192 7.97 -0.82 41.96
N PHE A 193 7.02 -1.70 41.70
CA PHE A 193 7.23 -2.89 40.85
C PHE A 193 7.48 -2.51 39.39
N ASN A 194 8.59 -2.99 38.85
CA ASN A 194 8.97 -2.83 37.46
C ASN A 194 8.95 -4.20 36.75
N PRO A 195 7.98 -4.46 35.86
CA PRO A 195 7.90 -5.70 35.09
C PRO A 195 9.21 -6.13 34.43
N ASP A 196 9.99 -5.19 33.90
CA ASP A 196 11.19 -5.52 33.12
C ASP A 196 12.38 -5.92 33.99
N GLU A 197 12.42 -5.45 35.24
CA GLU A 197 13.48 -5.76 36.20
C GLU A 197 13.08 -6.90 37.15
N ASP A 198 11.83 -6.90 37.60
CA ASP A 198 11.35 -7.75 38.69
C ASP A 198 10.73 -9.07 38.21
N ALA A 199 10.22 -9.12 36.96
CA ALA A 199 9.53 -10.31 36.45
C ALA A 199 10.38 -11.17 35.49
N ASN A 200 11.64 -10.83 35.26
CA ASN A 200 12.54 -11.56 34.35
C ASN A 200 11.87 -11.81 32.97
N THR A 201 11.20 -10.80 32.44
CA THR A 201 10.50 -10.83 31.14
C THR A 201 11.47 -11.05 29.98
N ALA A 202 12.74 -10.65 30.15
CA ALA A 202 13.82 -10.90 29.18
C ALA A 202 14.01 -12.40 28.85
N SER A 203 13.69 -13.30 29.79
CA SER A 203 13.76 -14.76 29.59
C SER A 203 12.62 -15.34 28.74
N CYS A 204 11.59 -14.55 28.46
CA CYS A 204 10.50 -14.99 27.60
C CYS A 204 10.98 -15.20 26.15
N PRO A 205 10.37 -16.16 25.43
CA PRO A 205 10.62 -16.31 24.00
C PRO A 205 10.22 -15.02 23.28
N ASN A 206 10.84 -14.79 22.12
CA ASN A 206 10.40 -13.72 21.23
C ASN A 206 9.00 -14.03 20.71
N LEU A 207 8.22 -12.98 20.48
CA LEU A 207 6.89 -13.08 19.90
C LEU A 207 6.96 -13.67 18.49
N TYR A 208 7.91 -13.18 17.69
CA TYR A 208 8.19 -13.67 16.35
C TYR A 208 9.41 -14.58 16.36
N GLN A 209 9.31 -15.74 15.71
CA GLN A 209 10.37 -16.77 15.66
C GLN A 209 11.36 -16.54 14.52
N SER A 210 10.99 -15.76 13.51
CA SER A 210 11.84 -15.40 12.38
C SER A 210 11.54 -14.00 11.85
N GLU A 211 12.49 -13.43 11.11
CA GLU A 211 12.28 -12.16 10.41
C GLU A 211 11.13 -12.26 9.40
N GLY A 212 11.02 -13.39 8.70
CA GLY A 212 9.94 -13.65 7.76
C GLY A 212 8.56 -13.63 8.43
N GLU A 213 8.43 -14.21 9.62
CA GLU A 213 7.18 -14.18 10.39
C GLU A 213 6.82 -12.76 10.83
N ALA A 214 7.81 -12.00 11.32
CA ALA A 214 7.64 -10.61 11.74
C ALA A 214 7.22 -9.73 10.56
N LEU A 215 7.91 -9.83 9.41
CA LEU A 215 7.58 -9.10 8.19
C LEU A 215 6.19 -9.48 7.66
N PHE A 216 5.86 -10.77 7.65
CA PHE A 216 4.54 -11.27 7.23
C PHE A 216 3.40 -10.65 8.05
N ASN A 217 3.64 -10.39 9.34
CA ASN A 217 2.68 -9.83 10.30
C ASN A 217 2.96 -8.36 10.71
N MET A 218 3.77 -7.62 9.93
CA MET A 218 4.18 -6.27 10.29
C MET A 218 2.97 -5.33 10.49
N GLY A 219 2.86 -4.73 11.69
CA GLY A 219 1.72 -3.90 12.07
C GLY A 219 0.55 -4.64 12.73
N TYR A 220 0.65 -5.96 12.95
CA TYR A 220 -0.41 -6.71 13.60
C TYR A 220 -0.58 -6.33 15.08
N ASP A 221 0.50 -6.22 15.84
CA ASP A 221 0.38 -6.00 17.29
C ASP A 221 0.48 -4.54 17.72
N ASP A 222 1.04 -3.67 16.88
CA ASP A 222 1.32 -2.25 17.20
C ASP A 222 0.65 -1.26 16.24
N GLY A 223 0.00 -1.76 15.18
CA GLY A 223 -0.70 -0.92 14.22
C GLY A 223 0.22 -0.18 13.24
N PHE A 224 1.52 -0.50 13.21
CA PHE A 224 2.49 0.14 12.32
C PHE A 224 1.98 0.23 10.87
N ALA A 225 1.95 1.46 10.32
CA ALA A 225 1.46 1.81 8.98
C ALA A 225 0.06 1.25 8.63
N GLY A 226 -0.78 1.01 9.64
CA GLY A 226 -2.00 0.26 9.46
C GLY A 226 -1.72 -1.03 8.71
N GLY A 227 -0.66 -1.77 9.05
CA GLY A 227 -0.22 -3.00 8.40
C GLY A 227 -0.04 -2.96 6.88
N ALA A 228 0.19 -1.80 6.27
CA ALA A 228 0.34 -1.68 4.81
C ALA A 228 1.41 -2.65 4.24
N TYR A 229 2.42 -2.98 5.05
CA TYR A 229 3.52 -3.89 4.74
C TYR A 229 3.21 -5.38 4.93
N SER A 230 2.11 -5.74 5.61
CA SER A 230 1.85 -7.12 5.99
C SER A 230 1.14 -7.93 4.91
N CYS A 231 1.71 -9.11 4.63
CA CYS A 231 1.13 -10.15 3.78
C CYS A 231 -0.14 -10.75 4.43
N GLY A 232 -0.12 -10.89 5.76
CA GLY A 232 -1.23 -11.41 6.56
C GLY A 232 -2.54 -10.64 6.37
N ARG A 233 -2.50 -9.35 6.01
CA ARG A 233 -3.73 -8.59 5.67
C ARG A 233 -4.59 -9.22 4.60
N CYS A 234 -3.93 -9.79 3.59
CA CYS A 234 -4.61 -10.42 2.47
C CYS A 234 -4.71 -11.94 2.69
N HIS A 235 -3.68 -12.55 3.25
CA HIS A 235 -3.51 -13.99 3.31
C HIS A 235 -3.87 -14.63 4.66
N THR A 236 -4.31 -13.85 5.64
CA THR A 236 -4.77 -14.35 6.95
C THR A 236 -6.12 -13.75 7.30
N LYS A 237 -7.12 -14.60 7.48
CA LYS A 237 -8.46 -14.18 7.93
C LYS A 237 -8.38 -13.53 9.30
N GLY A 238 -9.10 -12.44 9.49
CA GLY A 238 -9.15 -11.73 10.78
C GLY A 238 -8.00 -10.78 11.08
N TRP A 239 -6.98 -10.74 10.23
CA TRP A 239 -5.77 -9.95 10.47
C TRP A 239 -6.05 -8.46 10.67
N SER A 240 -6.91 -7.89 9.83
CA SER A 240 -7.15 -6.45 9.77
C SER A 240 -7.91 -5.88 10.97
N TYR A 241 -8.35 -6.73 11.91
CA TYR A 241 -9.10 -6.33 13.09
C TYR A 241 -8.68 -7.08 14.37
N GLY A 242 -7.43 -7.55 14.42
CA GLY A 242 -6.82 -8.08 15.66
C GLY A 242 -7.31 -9.48 16.08
N GLU A 243 -7.95 -10.21 15.18
CA GLU A 243 -8.41 -11.58 15.43
C GLU A 243 -7.90 -12.53 14.35
N LYS A 244 -6.61 -12.44 14.03
CA LYS A 244 -6.02 -13.25 12.96
C LYS A 244 -6.15 -14.73 13.30
N GLU A 245 -6.61 -15.51 12.32
CA GLU A 245 -6.52 -16.98 12.34
C GLU A 245 -5.06 -17.42 12.09
N ALA A 246 -4.84 -18.71 11.82
CA ALA A 246 -3.51 -19.21 11.48
C ALA A 246 -2.98 -18.52 10.21
N ASP A 247 -1.69 -18.15 10.23
CA ASP A 247 -1.06 -17.43 9.14
C ASP A 247 -1.12 -18.22 7.83
N GLY A 248 -1.37 -17.52 6.73
CA GLY A 248 -1.47 -18.11 5.40
C GLY A 248 -2.74 -18.94 5.18
N GLY A 249 -3.72 -18.90 6.09
CA GLY A 249 -5.00 -19.61 5.93
C GLY A 249 -5.89 -19.11 4.79
N GLY A 250 -5.56 -17.96 4.19
CA GLY A 250 -6.32 -17.31 3.13
C GLY A 250 -7.42 -16.40 3.66
N ALA A 251 -7.74 -15.36 2.88
CA ALA A 251 -8.86 -14.47 3.13
C ALA A 251 -9.26 -13.76 1.84
N PHE A 252 -8.67 -12.59 1.58
CA PHE A 252 -8.79 -11.91 0.30
C PHE A 252 -7.84 -12.49 -0.74
N GLY A 253 -6.60 -12.75 -0.32
CA GLY A 253 -5.64 -13.54 -1.08
C GLY A 253 -5.88 -15.05 -0.87
N PRO A 254 -5.40 -15.89 -1.78
CA PRO A 254 -5.48 -17.34 -1.64
C PRO A 254 -4.74 -17.82 -0.38
N PRO A 255 -5.07 -19.03 0.12
CA PRO A 255 -4.25 -19.66 1.14
C PRO A 255 -2.81 -19.84 0.64
N LEU A 256 -1.84 -19.69 1.54
CA LEU A 256 -0.41 -19.88 1.27
C LEU A 256 0.07 -21.26 1.72
N THR A 257 -0.81 -22.08 2.31
CA THR A 257 -0.45 -23.43 2.76
C THR A 257 -0.14 -24.41 1.62
N ASN A 258 -0.39 -24.02 0.36
CA ASN A 258 -0.12 -24.83 -0.84
C ASN A 258 0.97 -24.23 -1.75
N VAL A 259 1.75 -23.25 -1.26
CA VAL A 259 2.78 -22.56 -2.08
C VAL A 259 3.82 -23.50 -2.66
N LEU A 260 4.13 -24.62 -1.99
CA LEU A 260 5.10 -25.61 -2.50
C LEU A 260 4.59 -26.35 -3.75
N SER A 261 3.27 -26.52 -3.89
CA SER A 261 2.68 -27.06 -5.12
C SER A 261 2.69 -26.03 -6.25
N GLN A 262 2.56 -24.75 -5.91
CA GLN A 262 2.58 -23.65 -6.87
C GLN A 262 4.01 -23.33 -7.34
N PHE A 263 4.98 -23.37 -6.45
CA PHE A 263 6.40 -23.05 -6.66
C PHE A 263 7.29 -24.20 -6.14
N PRO A 264 7.36 -25.32 -6.88
CA PRO A 264 8.05 -26.52 -6.41
C PRO A 264 9.58 -26.38 -6.49
N GLY A 265 10.25 -27.12 -5.61
CA GLY A 265 11.71 -27.13 -5.50
C GLY A 265 12.24 -26.12 -4.50
N SER A 266 13.29 -26.49 -3.77
CA SER A 266 13.85 -25.70 -2.66
C SER A 266 14.64 -24.47 -3.10
N SER A 267 15.27 -24.51 -4.28
CA SER A 267 16.05 -23.39 -4.81
C SER A 267 15.29 -22.65 -5.91
N LEU A 268 15.00 -23.31 -7.05
CA LEU A 268 14.30 -22.67 -8.16
C LEU A 268 12.89 -22.18 -7.78
N GLY A 269 12.10 -23.01 -7.07
CA GLY A 269 10.77 -22.61 -6.61
C GLY A 269 10.81 -21.47 -5.60
N LEU A 270 11.82 -21.44 -4.72
CA LEU A 270 12.03 -20.30 -3.81
C LEU A 270 12.28 -19.01 -4.61
N THR A 271 13.22 -19.02 -5.55
CA THR A 271 13.50 -17.86 -6.41
C THR A 271 12.27 -17.41 -7.18
N GLN A 272 11.55 -18.34 -7.82
CA GLN A 272 10.32 -18.00 -8.56
C GLN A 272 9.23 -17.38 -7.67
N GLN A 273 9.11 -17.82 -6.42
CA GLN A 273 8.17 -17.23 -5.47
C GLN A 273 8.63 -15.84 -5.01
N VAL A 274 9.92 -15.64 -4.77
CA VAL A 274 10.50 -14.31 -4.46
C VAL A 274 10.25 -13.35 -5.61
N ASP A 275 10.54 -13.74 -6.84
CA ASP A 275 10.31 -12.91 -8.03
C ASP A 275 8.83 -12.54 -8.15
N PHE A 276 7.94 -13.51 -7.95
CA PHE A 276 6.49 -13.26 -7.98
C PHE A 276 6.03 -12.28 -6.89
N VAL A 277 6.54 -12.38 -5.65
CA VAL A 277 6.20 -11.45 -4.57
C VAL A 277 6.82 -10.07 -4.80
N CYS A 278 7.99 -10.03 -5.42
CA CYS A 278 8.63 -8.78 -5.80
C CYS A 278 7.84 -8.02 -6.86
N THR A 279 7.30 -8.71 -7.87
CA THR A 279 6.59 -8.10 -9.02
C THR A 279 5.10 -7.94 -8.80
N GLY A 280 4.49 -8.88 -8.07
CA GLY A 280 3.04 -9.01 -8.00
C GLY A 280 2.48 -9.87 -9.13
N SER A 281 1.14 -9.96 -9.14
CA SER A 281 0.40 -10.71 -10.17
C SER A 281 -0.10 -9.76 -11.26
N GLU A 282 -0.14 -10.21 -12.50
CA GLU A 282 -0.80 -9.49 -13.59
C GLU A 282 -1.94 -10.29 -14.20
N GLN A 283 -2.99 -9.59 -14.61
CA GLN A 283 -4.20 -10.19 -15.17
C GLN A 283 -3.87 -11.05 -16.40
N GLY A 284 -4.12 -12.35 -16.28
CA GLY A 284 -4.02 -13.30 -17.39
C GLY A 284 -2.64 -13.93 -17.56
N LEU A 285 -1.60 -13.41 -16.91
CA LEU A 285 -0.25 -13.97 -16.98
C LEU A 285 -0.06 -15.18 -16.09
N ARG A 286 0.84 -16.07 -16.48
CA ARG A 286 1.19 -17.24 -15.68
C ARG A 286 2.18 -16.87 -14.58
N TYR A 287 1.99 -17.45 -13.40
CA TYR A 287 3.00 -17.52 -12.34
C TYR A 287 3.07 -18.93 -11.76
N GLY A 288 4.26 -19.34 -11.30
CA GLY A 288 4.51 -20.70 -10.82
C GLY A 288 4.08 -21.79 -11.82
N GLN A 289 3.70 -22.95 -11.30
CA GLN A 289 3.27 -24.11 -12.08
C GLN A 289 1.98 -23.85 -12.85
N ASN A 290 0.88 -23.50 -12.17
CA ASN A 290 -0.46 -23.45 -12.79
C ASN A 290 -1.23 -22.17 -12.45
N GLY A 291 -0.55 -21.14 -11.94
CA GLY A 291 -1.17 -19.93 -11.45
C GLY A 291 -1.45 -18.98 -12.60
N GLN A 292 -2.61 -18.33 -12.58
CA GLN A 292 -2.92 -17.22 -13.48
C GLN A 292 -3.17 -15.98 -12.64
N GLY A 293 -2.40 -14.92 -12.89
CA GLY A 293 -2.49 -13.68 -12.17
C GLY A 293 -3.80 -12.95 -12.44
N THR A 294 -4.20 -12.14 -11.45
CA THR A 294 -5.46 -11.38 -11.49
C THR A 294 -5.23 -9.86 -11.49
N GLY A 295 -3.97 -9.40 -11.45
CA GLY A 295 -3.66 -7.97 -11.24
C GLY A 295 -3.92 -7.49 -9.81
N ARG A 296 -4.20 -8.38 -8.85
CA ARG A 296 -4.66 -8.00 -7.50
C ARG A 296 -3.60 -8.17 -6.41
N MET A 297 -2.64 -9.07 -6.62
CA MET A 297 -1.50 -9.18 -5.74
C MET A 297 -0.48 -8.10 -6.13
N PRO A 298 -0.19 -7.13 -5.25
CA PRO A 298 0.82 -6.12 -5.50
C PRO A 298 2.23 -6.71 -5.49
N GLY A 299 3.17 -6.01 -6.15
CA GLY A 299 4.60 -6.24 -6.00
C GLY A 299 5.18 -5.45 -4.82
N TYR A 300 6.23 -5.97 -4.19
CA TYR A 300 6.87 -5.32 -3.03
C TYR A 300 8.32 -4.87 -3.27
N CYS A 301 8.99 -5.36 -4.32
CA CYS A 301 10.38 -4.99 -4.64
C CYS A 301 10.49 -4.08 -5.86
N VAL A 302 9.48 -4.05 -6.72
CA VAL A 302 9.47 -3.21 -7.93
C VAL A 302 8.15 -2.49 -8.05
N THR A 303 8.20 -1.30 -8.63
CA THR A 303 7.01 -0.59 -9.11
C THR A 303 6.70 -1.13 -10.51
N PRO A 304 5.57 -1.85 -10.71
CA PRO A 304 5.44 -2.81 -11.80
C PRO A 304 5.33 -2.20 -13.21
N ALA A 305 6.19 -2.62 -14.16
CA ALA A 305 5.85 -2.83 -15.57
C ALA A 305 6.18 -4.27 -15.97
N TYR A 306 5.41 -4.79 -16.90
CA TYR A 306 5.61 -6.13 -17.41
C TYR A 306 5.94 -6.15 -18.90
N LYS A 307 6.84 -7.06 -19.29
CA LYS A 307 6.98 -7.51 -20.66
C LYS A 307 6.98 -9.03 -20.76
N ILE A 308 6.14 -9.55 -21.66
CA ILE A 308 6.27 -10.91 -22.19
C ILE A 308 7.50 -10.93 -23.10
N ASN A 309 8.49 -11.77 -22.81
CA ASN A 309 9.49 -12.12 -23.80
C ASN A 309 8.81 -12.93 -24.91
N ALA A 310 8.66 -12.32 -26.08
CA ALA A 310 7.95 -12.90 -27.21
C ALA A 310 8.62 -14.18 -27.78
N GLU A 311 9.89 -14.46 -27.42
CA GLU A 311 10.66 -15.59 -27.96
C GLU A 311 10.48 -16.87 -27.13
N ASN A 312 10.26 -16.74 -25.82
CA ASN A 312 10.19 -17.89 -24.90
C ASN A 312 8.99 -17.86 -23.94
N GLY A 313 8.17 -16.80 -23.97
CA GLY A 313 7.03 -16.63 -23.07
C GLY A 313 7.42 -16.35 -21.62
N GLU A 314 8.70 -16.03 -21.37
CA GLU A 314 9.17 -15.68 -20.03
C GLU A 314 8.66 -14.31 -19.63
N VAL A 315 8.32 -14.20 -18.35
CA VAL A 315 7.84 -12.98 -17.72
C VAL A 315 9.07 -12.16 -17.32
N GLY A 316 9.37 -11.10 -18.07
CA GLY A 316 10.41 -10.13 -17.72
C GLY A 316 9.81 -8.93 -16.97
N ILE A 317 10.59 -8.36 -16.05
CA ILE A 317 10.19 -7.22 -15.23
C ILE A 317 11.02 -6.02 -15.68
N ASP A 318 10.36 -5.00 -16.24
CA ASP A 318 10.96 -3.68 -16.45
C ASP A 318 10.28 -2.70 -15.46
N PRO A 319 11.01 -1.81 -14.76
CA PRO A 319 10.40 -0.81 -13.90
C PRO A 319 9.74 0.32 -14.72
N VAL A 320 8.53 0.79 -14.34
CA VAL A 320 7.89 1.93 -15.04
C VAL A 320 8.47 3.27 -14.60
N ASP A 321 8.58 3.49 -13.28
CA ASP A 321 8.71 4.85 -12.74
C ASP A 321 9.69 5.02 -11.56
N SER A 322 10.31 3.94 -11.05
CA SER A 322 11.32 4.07 -9.99
C SER A 322 12.29 2.89 -9.96
N GLY A 323 13.53 3.14 -10.41
CA GLY A 323 14.68 2.28 -10.14
C GLY A 323 14.62 0.88 -10.75
N THR A 324 15.76 0.20 -10.75
CA THR A 324 15.85 -1.22 -11.13
C THR A 324 15.29 -2.11 -10.02
N ALA A 325 15.05 -3.40 -10.30
CA ALA A 325 14.73 -4.38 -9.26
C ALA A 325 15.80 -4.48 -8.15
N GLU A 326 17.01 -3.98 -8.42
CA GLU A 326 18.13 -3.93 -7.48
C GLU A 326 18.02 -2.76 -6.49
N ASP A 327 17.28 -1.70 -6.83
CA ASP A 327 17.08 -0.50 -5.98
C ASP A 327 15.90 -0.66 -5.00
N GLY A 328 15.00 -1.62 -5.27
CA GLY A 328 13.84 -1.94 -4.43
C GLY A 328 12.69 -0.92 -4.51
N ALA A 329 11.52 -1.31 -3.99
CA ALA A 329 10.35 -0.45 -3.88
C ALA A 329 9.92 -0.34 -2.41
N MET A 330 8.78 -0.90 -2.04
CA MET A 330 8.30 -0.89 -0.65
C MET A 330 9.22 -1.67 0.32
N MET A 331 9.83 -2.76 -0.15
CA MET A 331 10.74 -3.64 0.60
C MET A 331 11.94 -4.02 -0.26
N THR A 332 13.03 -4.46 0.39
CA THR A 332 14.18 -5.06 -0.30
C THR A 332 13.86 -6.51 -0.74
N GLN A 333 14.57 -7.01 -1.74
CA GLN A 333 14.43 -8.42 -2.15
C GLN A 333 14.81 -9.40 -1.04
N GLU A 334 15.76 -9.04 -0.16
CA GLU A 334 16.14 -9.86 1.00
C GLU A 334 15.00 -9.95 2.03
N GLN A 335 14.32 -8.84 2.32
CA GLN A 335 13.13 -8.83 3.19
C GLN A 335 12.01 -9.68 2.58
N VAL A 336 11.75 -9.55 1.28
CA VAL A 336 10.77 -10.39 0.58
C VAL A 336 11.17 -11.86 0.60
N ARG A 337 12.47 -12.17 0.44
CA ARG A 337 12.96 -13.53 0.55
C ARG A 337 12.71 -14.11 1.94
N ALA A 338 12.95 -13.37 3.01
CA ALA A 338 12.67 -13.82 4.38
C ALA A 338 11.17 -14.12 4.56
N ILE A 339 10.28 -13.26 4.06
CA ILE A 339 8.83 -13.51 4.02
C ILE A 339 8.54 -14.82 3.30
N VAL A 340 9.07 -15.00 2.08
CA VAL A 340 8.82 -16.20 1.27
C VAL A 340 9.32 -17.47 1.95
N GLU A 341 10.48 -17.43 2.60
CA GLU A 341 10.99 -18.57 3.39
C GLU A 341 10.03 -18.92 4.53
N TYR A 342 9.45 -17.92 5.21
CA TYR A 342 8.40 -18.14 6.19
C TYR A 342 7.10 -18.67 5.58
N GLU A 343 6.60 -18.10 4.48
CA GLU A 343 5.41 -18.58 3.77
C GLU A 343 5.55 -20.06 3.37
N ARG A 344 6.72 -20.46 2.89
CA ARG A 344 7.03 -21.84 2.53
C ARG A 344 7.06 -22.76 3.74
N SER A 345 7.38 -22.26 4.93
CA SER A 345 7.28 -23.00 6.19
C SER A 345 5.83 -23.20 6.66
N LEU A 346 4.88 -22.38 6.20
CA LEU A 346 3.44 -22.55 6.45
C LEU A 346 2.82 -23.66 5.60
N ALA A 347 3.51 -24.08 4.53
CA ALA A 347 3.03 -25.12 3.65
C ALA A 347 2.81 -26.42 4.44
N ARG A 348 1.64 -27.02 4.25
CA ARG A 348 1.29 -28.30 4.84
C ARG A 348 1.36 -29.34 3.72
N ASP A 349 1.99 -30.47 4.00
CA ASP A 349 2.08 -31.61 3.08
C ASP A 349 0.69 -32.15 2.68
#